data_AF-A0A2H9PYD5-F1
#
_entry.id   AF-A0A2H9PYD5-F1
#
_cell.length_a   1.000
_cell.length_b   1.000
_cell.length_c   1.000
_cell.angle_alpha   90.00
_cell.angle_beta   90.00
_cell.angle_gamma   90.00
#
_symmetry.space_group_name_H-M   'P 1'
#
loop_
_entity.id
_entity.type
_entity.pdbx_description
1 polymer ?
#
loop_
_entity_poly.entity_id
_entity_poly.type
_entity_poly.pdbx_seq_one_letter_code
_entity_poly.pdbx_strand_id
1 'polypeptide(L)'
;MALFKINNSNVAKLSTLDIGKERDIQRLFEENLLTILNVDFLATEYSTSFGGRIDTLGIDKNGSPVIIEYKRNQNDNVINQGLSYLR
;
A
#
# COMPACT_ATOMS: atom_id res chain seq x y z
N MET A 1 9.44 -15.40 -7.15
CA MET A 1 8.37 -15.89 -8.04
C MET A 1 8.43 -15.11 -9.34
N ALA A 2 8.33 -15.73 -10.51
CA ALA A 2 8.27 -15.00 -11.79
C ALA A 2 6.80 -14.74 -12.17
N LEU A 3 6.50 -13.51 -12.62
CA LEU A 3 5.18 -13.13 -13.14
C LEU A 3 5.22 -13.08 -14.67
N PHE A 4 4.10 -13.47 -15.30
CA PHE A 4 3.95 -13.49 -16.76
C PHE A 4 2.63 -12.84 -17.16
N LYS A 5 2.62 -12.14 -18.29
CA LYS A 5 1.41 -11.62 -18.94
C LYS A 5 1.03 -12.54 -20.10
N ILE A 6 -0.24 -12.96 -20.14
CA ILE A 6 -0.80 -13.75 -21.23
C ILE A 6 -1.29 -12.80 -22.33
N ASN A 7 -0.87 -13.05 -23.56
CA ASN A 7 -1.35 -12.38 -24.77
C ASN A 7 -1.80 -13.47 -25.76
N ASN A 8 -3.10 -13.75 -25.81
CA ASN A 8 -3.68 -14.89 -26.52
C ASN A 8 -3.01 -16.21 -26.09
N SER A 9 -2.34 -16.91 -27.01
CA SER A 9 -1.65 -18.18 -26.75
C SER A 9 -0.17 -18.01 -26.38
N ASN A 10 0.34 -16.77 -26.33
CA ASN A 10 1.73 -16.47 -26.00
C ASN A 10 1.83 -15.90 -24.59
N VAL A 11 2.98 -16.12 -23.95
CA VAL A 11 3.31 -15.56 -22.63
C VAL A 11 4.58 -14.71 -22.71
N ALA A 12 4.55 -13.56 -22.03
CA ALA A 12 5.72 -12.70 -21.86
C ALA A 12 6.06 -12.59 -20.38
N LYS A 13 7.33 -12.83 -20.02
CA LYS A 13 7.81 -12.62 -18.66
C LYS A 13 7.75 -11.13 -18.33
N LEU A 14 7.16 -10.78 -17.20
CA LEU A 14 7.15 -9.40 -16.72
C LEU A 14 8.51 -9.08 -16.09
N SER A 15 9.10 -7.95 -16.51
CA SER A 15 10.27 -7.38 -15.85
C SER A 15 9.86 -6.77 -14.53
N THR A 16 10.69 -6.96 -13.51
CA THR A 16 10.55 -6.26 -12.23
C THR A 16 11.21 -4.90 -12.35
N LEU A 17 10.51 -3.86 -11.90
CA LEU A 17 11.10 -2.54 -11.67
C LEU A 17 11.65 -2.50 -10.24
N ASP A 18 12.87 -2.01 -10.07
CA ASP A 18 13.36 -1.65 -8.74
C ASP A 18 12.81 -0.27 -8.38
N ILE A 19 12.00 -0.21 -7.32
CA ILE A 19 11.41 1.03 -6.83
C ILE A 19 12.37 1.60 -5.78
N GLY A 20 12.77 2.87 -5.96
CA GLY A 20 13.85 3.49 -5.19
C GLY A 20 13.51 3.72 -3.72
N LYS A 21 12.39 4.39 -3.43
CA LYS A 21 12.01 4.80 -2.07
C LYS A 21 10.63 4.28 -1.67
N GLU A 22 10.40 4.13 -0.37
CA GLU A 22 9.08 3.75 0.20
C GLU A 22 7.98 4.73 -0.25
N ARG A 23 8.32 6.03 -0.31
CA ARG A 23 7.42 7.07 -0.83
C ARG A 23 6.99 6.85 -2.29
N ASP A 24 7.84 6.23 -3.11
CA ASP A 24 7.48 5.93 -4.49
C ASP A 24 6.47 4.77 -4.56
N ILE A 25 6.61 3.79 -3.66
CA ILE A 25 5.63 2.70 -3.48
C ILE A 25 4.31 3.26 -2.98
N GLN A 26 4.35 4.10 -1.94
CA GLN A 26 3.17 4.77 -1.38
C GLN A 26 2.40 5.51 -2.48
N ARG A 27 3.08 6.37 -3.24
CA ARG A 27 2.44 7.13 -4.32
C ARG A 27 1.83 6.21 -5.39
N LEU A 28 2.54 5.16 -5.79
CA LEU A 28 2.03 4.20 -6.78
C LEU A 28 0.75 3.51 -6.28
N PHE A 29 0.71 3.14 -5.00
CA PHE A 29 -0.48 2.55 -4.39
C PHE A 29 -1.61 3.56 -4.26
N GLU A 30 -1.35 4.76 -3.73
CA GLU A 30 -2.36 5.83 -3.57
C GLU A 30 -3.05 6.17 -4.90
N GLU A 31 -2.29 6.25 -5.99
CA GLU A 31 -2.81 6.48 -7.35
C GLU A 31 -3.65 5.30 -7.89
N ASN A 32 -3.59 4.11 -7.28
CA ASN A 32 -4.18 2.86 -7.79
C ASN A 32 -4.94 2.04 -6.73
N LEU A 33 -5.26 2.59 -5.55
CA LEU A 33 -5.80 1.81 -4.42
C LEU A 33 -7.10 1.09 -4.76
N LEU A 34 -7.98 1.74 -5.52
CA LEU A 34 -9.24 1.14 -5.94
C LEU A 34 -8.99 -0.13 -6.75
N THR A 35 -8.04 -0.08 -7.69
CA THR A 35 -7.71 -1.20 -8.57
C THR A 35 -6.98 -2.31 -7.82
N ILE A 36 -6.04 -1.97 -6.93
CA ILE A 36 -5.16 -2.94 -6.26
C ILE A 36 -5.88 -3.61 -5.09
N LEU A 37 -6.60 -2.83 -4.27
CA LEU A 37 -7.13 -3.27 -2.97
C LEU A 37 -8.64 -3.10 -2.84
N ASN A 38 -9.34 -2.52 -3.83
CA ASN A 38 -10.76 -2.15 -3.72
C ASN A 38 -11.02 -1.15 -2.57
N VAL A 39 -10.08 -0.24 -2.35
CA VAL A 39 -10.12 0.80 -1.31
C VAL A 39 -10.18 2.17 -1.97
N ASP A 40 -11.10 3.01 -1.52
CA ASP A 40 -11.14 4.42 -1.91
C ASP A 40 -10.11 5.20 -1.08
N PHE A 41 -9.25 5.96 -1.76
CA PHE A 41 -8.25 6.80 -1.12
C PHE A 41 -8.90 7.98 -0.39
N LEU A 42 -8.49 8.25 0.85
CA LEU A 42 -8.98 9.38 1.63
C LEU A 42 -7.89 10.42 1.91
N ALA A 43 -6.71 9.99 2.35
CA ALA A 43 -5.63 10.90 2.69
C ALA A 43 -4.25 10.25 2.62
N THR A 44 -3.26 11.05 2.27
CA THR A 44 -1.83 10.74 2.37
C THR A 44 -1.27 11.37 3.64
N GLU A 45 -0.35 10.70 4.32
CA GLU A 45 0.40 11.21 5.48
C GLU A 45 -0.52 11.77 6.59
N TYR A 46 -1.61 11.06 6.89
CA TYR A 46 -2.67 11.51 7.79
C TYR A 46 -2.17 11.61 9.23
N SER A 47 -2.23 12.81 9.82
CA SER A 47 -1.81 13.05 11.20
C SER A 47 -2.87 12.57 12.19
N THR A 48 -2.44 11.83 13.20
CA THR A 48 -3.31 11.32 14.28
C THR A 48 -3.26 12.24 15.51
N SER A 49 -4.32 12.21 16.32
CA SER A 49 -4.46 13.06 17.51
C SER A 49 -3.40 12.82 18.60
N PHE A 50 -2.72 11.67 18.57
CA PHE A 50 -1.70 11.29 19.56
C PHE A 50 -0.26 11.41 19.03
N GLY A 51 -0.06 12.21 17.97
CA GLY A 51 1.27 12.52 17.43
C GLY A 51 1.86 11.48 16.48
N GLY A 52 1.10 10.42 16.14
CA GLY A 52 1.44 9.48 15.07
C GLY A 52 1.02 9.99 13.70
N ARG A 53 1.50 9.34 12.64
CA ARG A 53 1.14 9.59 11.25
C ARG A 53 0.85 8.27 10.56
N ILE A 54 -0.24 8.22 9.80
CA ILE A 54 -0.62 7.10 8.94
C ILE A 54 -0.13 7.41 7.53
N ASP A 55 0.61 6.52 6.88
CA ASP A 55 1.13 6.77 5.53
C ASP A 55 -0.02 6.95 4.52
N THR A 56 -0.98 6.03 4.49
CA THR A 56 -2.21 6.18 3.68
C THR A 56 -3.46 5.76 4.45
N LEU A 57 -4.47 6.63 4.41
CA LEU A 57 -5.81 6.38 4.93
C LEU A 57 -6.77 6.16 3.76
N GLY A 58 -7.58 5.11 3.86
CA GLY A 58 -8.62 4.78 2.88
C GLY A 58 -9.89 4.24 3.54
N ILE A 59 -10.89 3.91 2.72
CA ILE A 59 -12.13 3.26 3.13
C ILE A 59 -12.47 2.11 2.18
N ASP A 60 -12.84 0.96 2.73
CA ASP A 60 -13.28 -0.18 1.93
C ASP A 60 -14.75 -0.03 1.49
N LYS A 61 -15.20 -0.95 0.64
CA LYS A 61 -16.58 -0.97 0.11
C LYS A 61 -17.66 -1.17 1.18
N ASN A 62 -17.30 -1.65 2.37
CA ASN A 62 -18.21 -1.84 3.49
C ASN A 62 -18.24 -0.63 4.43
N GLY A 63 -17.48 0.43 4.13
CA GLY A 63 -17.34 1.61 4.98
C GLY A 63 -16.32 1.44 6.11
N SER A 64 -15.51 0.39 6.10
CA SER A 64 -14.48 0.16 7.12
C SER A 64 -13.24 1.02 6.82
N PRO A 65 -12.65 1.71 7.81
CA PRO A 65 -11.42 2.45 7.62
C PRO A 65 -10.26 1.48 7.33
N VAL A 66 -9.41 1.84 6.37
CA VAL A 66 -8.23 1.08 5.97
C VAL A 66 -6.99 1.94 6.22
N ILE A 67 -6.03 1.38 6.95
CA ILE A 67 -4.72 1.98 7.23
C ILE A 67 -3.69 1.17 6.47
N ILE A 68 -2.85 1.83 5.68
CA ILE A 68 -1.77 1.20 4.91
C ILE A 68 -0.46 1.86 5.30
N GLU A 69 0.53 1.02 5.67
CA GLU A 69 1.89 1.41 6.03
C GLU A 69 2.86 0.74 5.05
N TYR A 70 3.77 1.51 4.46
CA TYR A 70 4.69 0.99 3.43
C TYR A 70 6.06 0.73 4.02
N LYS A 71 6.65 -0.42 3.66
CA LYS A 71 8.05 -0.73 3.95
C LYS A 71 8.70 -1.41 2.77
N ARG A 72 9.94 -1.02 2.48
CA ARG A 72 10.74 -1.66 1.44
C ARG A 72 11.29 -3.02 1.88
N ASN A 73 11.63 -3.13 3.17
CA ASN A 73 12.25 -4.32 3.74
C ASN A 73 11.30 -5.01 4.74
N GLN A 74 11.37 -6.34 4.83
CA GLN A 74 10.76 -7.09 5.92
C GLN A 74 11.50 -6.74 7.21
N ASN A 75 10.87 -5.95 8.07
CA ASN A 75 11.38 -5.63 9.39
C ASN A 75 10.25 -5.92 10.39
N ASP A 76 10.50 -6.76 11.40
CA ASP A 76 9.44 -7.29 12.27
C ASP A 76 8.74 -6.21 13.14
N ASN A 77 9.35 -5.03 13.26
CA ASN A 77 8.81 -3.89 14.02
C ASN A 77 7.59 -3.21 13.38
N VAL A 78 7.17 -3.60 12.17
CA VAL A 78 6.05 -2.98 11.44
C VAL A 78 4.71 -3.15 12.14
N ILE A 79 4.51 -4.29 12.79
CA ILE A 79 3.26 -4.59 13.51
C ILE A 79 3.05 -3.59 14.65
N ASN A 80 4.12 -3.17 15.32
CA ASN A 80 4.04 -2.24 16.45
C ASN A 80 3.57 -0.83 16.02
N GLN A 81 3.94 -0.39 14.80
CA GLN A 81 3.50 0.90 14.28
C GLN A 81 2.00 0.86 13.97
N GLY A 82 1.54 -0.17 13.25
CA GLY A 82 0.12 -0.37 12.94
C GLY A 82 -0.76 -0.50 14.19
N LEU A 83 -0.31 -1.23 15.21
CA LEU A 83 -1.04 -1.37 16.47
C LEU A 83 -1.11 -0.07 17.30
N SER A 84 -0.18 0.86 17.10
CA SER A 84 -0.16 2.11 17.87
C SER A 84 -1.34 3.04 17.53
N TYR A 85 -1.92 2.91 16.34
CA TYR A 85 -3.10 3.67 15.92
C TYR A 85 -4.42 3.22 16.56
N LEU A 86 -4.43 2.02 17.15
CA LEU A 86 -5.63 1.40 17.73
C LEU A 86 -5.69 1.53 19.27
N ARG A 87 -4.77 2.30 19.85
CA ARG A 87 -4.71 2.54 21.30
C ARG A 87 -5.56 3.70 21.74
#